data_AF-A0A7K2Q1M7-F1
#
_entry.id   AF-A0A7K2Q1M7-F1
#
_cell.length_a   1.000
_cell.length_b   1.000
_cell.length_c   1.000
_cell.angle_alpha   90.00
_cell.angle_beta   90.00
_cell.angle_gamma   90.00
#
_symmetry.space_group_name_H-M   'P 1'
#
loop_
_entity.id
_entity.type
_entity.pdbx_description
1 polymer ?
#
loop_
_entity_poly.entity_id
_entity_poly.type
_entity_poly.pdbx_seq_one_letter_code
_entity_poly.pdbx_strand_id
1 'polypeptide(L)'
;MTRKDSVHLAAESARETARHAAEAVAPYAAAARDAAAHYAAEANERLAPKVSYATAEAARQARTAYDEHLHPRMRAARTHVPPNVDRAATMAVHHTRRAARQAADYTQPRLESALAAAQPVAEEAASRSTAALAALRGQVSAKEVQQLVKRHERRSRAGRAFKVVAVVGALAVGAYAAWRWWDQQSNPDWLVEPPAATELSHEREPASFDDELAAKERESSSGTADE
;
A
#
# COMPACT_ATOMS: atom_id res chain seq x y z
N MET A 1 30.30 -22.77 -26.12
CA MET A 1 29.67 -21.48 -25.78
C MET A 1 28.16 -21.68 -25.73
N THR A 2 27.54 -21.44 -24.57
CA THR A 2 26.08 -21.53 -24.46
C THR A 2 25.44 -20.20 -24.78
N ARG A 3 24.15 -20.22 -25.18
CA ARG A 3 23.37 -19.00 -25.46
C ARG A 3 23.28 -18.05 -24.23
N LYS A 4 23.48 -18.57 -23.00
CA LYS A 4 23.54 -17.75 -21.78
C LYS A 4 24.84 -16.96 -21.69
N ASP A 5 25.97 -17.56 -22.05
CA ASP A 5 27.29 -16.91 -21.98
C ASP A 5 27.38 -15.72 -22.95
N SER A 6 26.77 -15.85 -24.14
CA SER A 6 26.69 -14.75 -25.10
C SER A 6 25.82 -13.59 -24.63
N VAL A 7 24.75 -13.86 -23.86
CA VAL A 7 23.89 -12.81 -23.30
C VAL A 7 24.59 -12.09 -22.16
N HIS A 8 25.32 -12.81 -21.31
CA HIS A 8 26.14 -12.20 -20.26
C HIS A 8 27.25 -11.32 -20.82
N LEU A 9 27.98 -11.81 -21.83
CA LEU A 9 29.01 -11.02 -22.52
C LEU A 9 28.46 -9.78 -23.22
N ALA A 10 27.28 -9.90 -23.86
CA ALA A 10 26.63 -8.74 -24.48
C ALA A 10 26.12 -7.73 -23.43
N ALA A 11 25.66 -8.19 -22.28
CA ALA A 11 25.26 -7.31 -21.18
C ALA A 11 26.47 -6.62 -20.53
N GLU A 12 27.59 -7.32 -20.42
CA GLU A 12 28.83 -6.80 -19.86
C GLU A 12 29.47 -5.75 -20.79
N SER A 13 29.52 -6.02 -22.09
CA SER A 13 30.01 -5.03 -23.08
C SER A 13 29.08 -3.82 -23.23
N ALA A 14 27.77 -4.02 -23.14
CA ALA A 14 26.81 -2.91 -23.08
C ALA A 14 27.00 -2.05 -21.82
N ARG A 15 27.36 -2.67 -20.69
CA ARG A 15 27.66 -1.95 -19.44
C ARG A 15 28.97 -1.17 -19.54
N GLU A 16 29.98 -1.72 -20.19
CA GLU A 16 31.28 -1.09 -20.38
C GLU A 16 31.20 0.10 -21.35
N THR A 17 30.50 -0.04 -22.47
CA THR A 17 30.23 1.07 -23.41
C THR A 17 29.40 2.19 -22.75
N ALA A 18 28.41 1.85 -21.93
CA ALA A 18 27.66 2.83 -21.15
C ALA A 18 28.54 3.57 -20.13
N ARG A 19 29.47 2.86 -19.47
CA ARG A 19 30.42 3.47 -18.53
C ARG A 19 31.36 4.44 -19.25
N HIS A 20 31.88 4.06 -20.41
CA HIS A 20 32.79 4.90 -21.17
C HIS A 20 32.10 6.14 -21.75
N ALA A 21 30.84 6.00 -22.20
CA ALA A 21 30.01 7.14 -22.58
C ALA A 21 29.71 8.07 -21.39
N ALA A 22 29.50 7.52 -20.19
CA ALA A 22 29.31 8.32 -18.98
C ALA A 22 30.60 9.07 -18.57
N GLU A 23 31.75 8.43 -18.66
CA GLU A 23 33.07 9.05 -18.40
C GLU A 23 33.37 10.20 -19.38
N ALA A 24 32.98 10.05 -20.66
CA ALA A 24 33.13 11.10 -21.67
C ALA A 24 32.19 12.31 -21.44
N VAL A 25 31.01 12.09 -20.86
CA VAL A 25 30.02 13.16 -20.57
C VAL A 25 30.18 13.75 -19.17
N ALA A 26 30.87 13.07 -18.27
CA ALA A 26 31.12 13.49 -16.89
C ALA A 26 31.59 14.96 -16.74
N PRO A 27 32.58 15.48 -17.51
CA PRO A 27 33.03 16.86 -17.33
C PRO A 27 31.96 17.90 -17.71
N TYR A 28 31.15 17.62 -18.72
CA TYR A 28 30.05 18.51 -19.14
C TYR A 28 28.85 18.43 -18.19
N ALA A 29 28.56 17.24 -17.67
CA ALA A 29 27.54 17.06 -16.66
C ALA A 29 27.90 17.76 -15.33
N ALA A 30 29.17 17.76 -14.95
CA ALA A 30 29.67 18.49 -13.79
C ALA A 30 29.50 20.02 -13.97
N ALA A 31 29.97 20.58 -15.09
CA ALA A 31 29.82 22.02 -15.37
C ALA A 31 28.35 22.48 -15.43
N ALA A 32 27.45 21.65 -15.97
CA ALA A 32 26.03 21.95 -16.00
C ALA A 32 25.38 21.94 -14.59
N ARG A 33 25.85 21.05 -13.70
CA ARG A 33 25.39 21.03 -12.30
C ARG A 33 25.87 22.25 -11.54
N ASP A 34 27.12 22.65 -11.71
CA ASP A 34 27.67 23.84 -11.05
C ASP A 34 26.93 25.11 -11.48
N ALA A 35 26.62 25.24 -12.78
CA ALA A 35 25.78 26.33 -13.28
C ALA A 35 24.36 26.30 -12.69
N ALA A 36 23.74 25.12 -12.59
CA ALA A 36 22.42 24.98 -11.99
C ALA A 36 22.41 25.34 -10.50
N ALA A 37 23.44 24.92 -9.76
CA ALA A 37 23.62 25.28 -8.35
C ALA A 37 23.80 26.79 -8.18
N HIS A 38 24.61 27.42 -9.05
CA HIS A 38 24.80 28.87 -9.06
C HIS A 38 23.48 29.63 -9.30
N TYR A 39 22.70 29.24 -10.32
CA TYR A 39 21.41 29.90 -10.59
C TYR A 39 20.37 29.64 -9.50
N ALA A 40 20.38 28.47 -8.86
CA ALA A 40 19.50 28.19 -7.73
C ALA A 40 19.84 29.05 -6.52
N ALA A 41 21.13 29.24 -6.22
CA ALA A 41 21.60 30.13 -5.16
C ALA A 41 21.19 31.58 -5.44
N GLU A 42 21.41 32.08 -6.66
CA GLU A 42 21.02 33.44 -7.07
C GLU A 42 19.49 33.64 -7.01
N ALA A 43 18.72 32.64 -7.42
CA ALA A 43 17.26 32.68 -7.29
C ALA A 43 16.82 32.74 -5.83
N ASN A 44 17.44 31.93 -4.96
CA ASN A 44 17.17 31.96 -3.53
C ASN A 44 17.52 33.30 -2.90
N GLU A 45 18.65 33.92 -3.25
CA GLU A 45 19.03 35.25 -2.76
C GLU A 45 17.99 36.32 -3.12
N ARG A 46 17.42 36.24 -4.34
CA ARG A 46 16.38 37.18 -4.79
C ARG A 46 15.01 36.91 -4.17
N LEU A 47 14.69 35.65 -3.87
CA LEU A 47 13.38 35.23 -3.36
C LEU A 47 13.31 35.25 -1.83
N ALA A 48 14.39 34.94 -1.13
CA ALA A 48 14.48 34.93 0.33
C ALA A 48 13.92 36.20 1.00
N PRO A 49 14.26 37.43 0.58
CA PRO A 49 13.70 38.64 1.19
C PRO A 49 12.20 38.79 0.89
N LYS A 50 11.73 38.39 -0.29
CA LYS A 50 10.31 38.47 -0.67
C LYS A 50 9.47 37.50 0.13
N VAL A 51 9.95 36.28 0.32
CA VAL A 51 9.28 35.27 1.15
C VAL A 51 9.28 35.70 2.62
N SER A 52 10.40 36.22 3.13
CA SER A 52 10.47 36.77 4.49
C SER A 52 9.50 37.93 4.70
N TYR A 53 9.37 38.82 3.71
CA TYR A 53 8.42 39.92 3.77
C TYR A 53 6.96 39.41 3.72
N ALA A 54 6.64 38.52 2.79
CA ALA A 54 5.29 37.96 2.63
C ALA A 54 4.86 37.17 3.87
N THR A 55 5.77 36.40 4.47
CA THR A 55 5.50 35.66 5.72
C THR A 55 5.31 36.62 6.89
N ALA A 56 6.11 37.68 7.00
CA ALA A 56 5.92 38.71 8.02
C ALA A 56 4.59 39.45 7.85
N GLU A 57 4.18 39.73 6.62
CA GLU A 57 2.88 40.35 6.31
C GLU A 57 1.72 39.42 6.65
N ALA A 58 1.77 38.16 6.22
CA ALA A 58 0.77 37.16 6.58
C ALA A 58 0.64 36.98 8.09
N ALA A 59 1.77 37.02 8.82
CA ALA A 59 1.77 36.97 10.28
C ALA A 59 1.14 38.22 10.91
N ARG A 60 1.37 39.41 10.34
CA ARG A 60 0.68 40.65 10.77
C ARG A 60 -0.82 40.54 10.54
N GLN A 61 -1.24 40.12 9.35
CA GLN A 61 -2.65 39.95 9.00
C GLN A 61 -3.36 38.92 9.88
N ALA A 62 -2.70 37.81 10.20
CA ALA A 62 -3.24 36.82 11.12
C ALA A 62 -3.42 37.39 12.54
N ARG A 63 -2.49 38.24 13.00
CA ARG A 63 -2.61 38.92 14.30
C ARG A 63 -3.74 39.94 14.31
N THR A 64 -3.83 40.79 13.29
CA THR A 64 -4.93 41.77 13.20
C THR A 64 -6.29 41.07 13.14
N ALA A 65 -6.41 40.02 12.32
CA ALA A 65 -7.64 39.22 12.26
C ALA A 65 -8.01 38.58 13.60
N TYR A 66 -7.01 38.06 14.33
CA TYR A 66 -7.20 37.52 15.68
C TYR A 66 -7.67 38.61 16.66
N ASP A 67 -7.00 39.77 16.68
CA ASP A 67 -7.29 40.85 17.62
C ASP A 67 -8.67 41.47 17.36
N GLU A 68 -9.08 41.60 16.10
CA GLU A 68 -10.38 42.17 15.73
C GLU A 68 -11.54 41.20 15.97
N HIS A 69 -11.40 39.93 15.61
CA HIS A 69 -12.54 39.00 15.55
C HIS A 69 -12.55 37.97 16.67
N LEU A 70 -11.38 37.43 17.04
CA LEU A 70 -11.29 36.30 17.97
C LEU A 70 -11.12 36.76 19.41
N HIS A 71 -10.22 37.74 19.63
CA HIS A 71 -9.90 38.27 20.95
C HIS A 71 -11.13 38.79 21.72
N PRO A 72 -12.02 39.63 21.15
CA PRO A 72 -13.19 40.12 21.89
C PRO A 72 -14.16 38.99 22.25
N ARG A 73 -14.33 37.99 21.38
CA ARG A 73 -15.19 36.83 21.65
C ARG A 73 -14.62 35.95 22.75
N MET A 74 -13.32 35.72 22.76
CA MET A 74 -12.65 34.99 23.84
C MET A 74 -12.74 35.73 25.17
N ARG A 75 -12.60 37.07 25.15
CA ARG A 75 -12.73 37.90 26.36
C ARG A 75 -14.15 37.83 26.93
N ALA A 76 -15.17 37.92 26.08
CA ALA A 76 -16.57 37.77 26.48
C ALA A 76 -16.88 36.35 26.99
N ALA A 77 -16.29 35.31 26.41
CA ALA A 77 -16.44 33.95 26.95
C ALA A 77 -15.81 33.83 28.35
N ARG A 78 -14.62 34.42 28.55
CA ARG A 78 -13.85 34.31 29.80
C ARG A 78 -14.54 34.96 31.02
N THR A 79 -15.44 35.93 30.83
CA THR A 79 -16.23 36.50 31.93
C THR A 79 -17.25 35.52 32.52
N HIS A 80 -17.60 34.46 31.78
CA HIS A 80 -18.55 33.43 32.21
C HIS A 80 -17.85 32.13 32.67
N VAL A 81 -16.52 32.05 32.59
CA VAL A 81 -15.77 30.84 32.94
C VAL A 81 -15.32 30.89 34.41
N PRO A 82 -15.52 29.83 35.21
CA PRO A 82 -14.99 29.75 36.56
C PRO A 82 -13.45 29.87 36.59
N PRO A 83 -12.88 30.60 37.57
CA PRO A 83 -11.45 30.91 37.58
C PRO A 83 -10.54 29.67 37.66
N ASN A 84 -11.01 28.57 38.25
CA ASN A 84 -10.27 27.30 38.31
C ASN A 84 -10.13 26.65 36.92
N VAL A 85 -11.18 26.73 36.09
CA VAL A 85 -11.18 26.19 34.73
C VAL A 85 -10.26 27.03 33.84
N ASP A 86 -10.30 28.35 33.99
CA ASP A 86 -9.44 29.27 33.25
C ASP A 86 -7.95 29.08 33.57
N ARG A 87 -7.62 28.85 34.85
CA ARG A 87 -6.26 28.51 35.27
C ARG A 87 -5.80 27.16 34.72
N ALA A 88 -6.66 26.14 34.79
CA ALA A 88 -6.36 24.83 34.21
C ALA A 88 -6.13 24.91 32.69
N ALA A 89 -6.95 25.67 31.98
CA ALA A 89 -6.79 25.91 30.55
C ALA A 89 -5.47 26.63 30.23
N THR A 90 -5.13 27.66 31.00
CA THR A 90 -3.86 28.40 30.83
C THR A 90 -2.64 27.49 31.06
N MET A 91 -2.69 26.66 32.11
CA MET A 91 -1.64 25.67 32.38
C MET A 91 -1.54 24.61 31.28
N ALA A 92 -2.67 24.09 30.78
CA ALA A 92 -2.68 23.14 29.68
C ALA A 92 -2.03 23.73 28.42
N VAL A 93 -2.36 24.97 28.05
CA VAL A 93 -1.72 25.67 26.91
C VAL A 93 -0.21 25.85 27.13
N HIS A 94 0.20 26.17 28.35
CA HIS A 94 1.63 26.29 28.66
C HIS A 94 2.37 24.95 28.51
N HIS A 95 1.79 23.86 29.01
CA HIS A 95 2.37 22.52 28.89
C HIS A 95 2.42 22.04 27.43
N THR A 96 1.36 22.27 26.64
CA THR A 96 1.37 21.88 25.22
C THR A 96 2.40 22.66 24.42
N ARG A 97 2.56 23.97 24.68
CA ARG A 97 3.63 24.78 24.06
C ARG A 97 5.01 24.27 24.42
N ARG A 98 5.24 23.92 25.69
CA ARG A 98 6.52 23.36 26.14
C ARG A 98 6.80 22.01 25.48
N ALA A 99 5.81 21.12 25.43
CA ALA A 99 5.93 19.83 24.77
C ALA A 99 6.17 19.98 23.26
N ALA A 100 5.50 20.92 22.59
CA ALA A 100 5.71 21.19 21.17
C ALA A 100 7.13 21.68 20.89
N ARG A 101 7.68 22.56 21.74
CA ARG A 101 9.09 22.99 21.63
C ARG A 101 10.05 21.83 21.82
N GLN A 102 9.86 21.03 22.86
CA GLN A 102 10.68 19.84 23.11
C GLN A 102 10.60 18.83 21.96
N ALA A 103 9.42 18.65 21.37
CA ALA A 103 9.25 17.80 20.20
C ALA A 103 9.98 18.39 18.98
N ALA A 104 9.88 19.70 18.74
CA ALA A 104 10.64 20.37 17.69
C ALA A 104 12.15 20.16 17.88
N ASP A 105 12.68 20.44 19.08
CA ASP A 105 14.08 20.27 19.43
C ASP A 105 14.55 18.81 19.23
N TYR A 106 13.70 17.83 19.59
CA TYR A 106 13.99 16.40 19.40
C TYR A 106 13.93 15.96 17.93
N THR A 107 13.01 16.54 17.15
CA THR A 107 12.84 16.19 15.73
C THR A 107 13.85 16.88 14.82
N GLN A 108 14.44 18.01 15.23
CA GLN A 108 15.42 18.75 14.45
C GLN A 108 16.59 17.88 13.95
N PRO A 109 17.34 17.15 14.80
CA PRO A 109 18.46 16.33 14.32
C PRO A 109 18.00 15.18 13.41
N ARG A 110 16.78 14.65 13.62
CA ARG A 110 16.20 13.62 12.75
C ARG A 110 15.89 14.17 11.37
N LEU A 111 15.34 15.39 11.30
CA LEU A 111 15.08 16.06 10.04
C LEU A 111 16.39 16.35 9.29
N GLU A 112 17.41 16.86 9.99
CA GLU A 112 18.74 17.08 9.41
C GLU A 112 19.34 15.77 8.88
N SER A 113 19.25 14.67 9.63
CA SER A 113 19.72 13.36 9.18
C SER A 113 18.93 12.82 7.97
N ALA A 114 17.62 13.03 7.93
CA ALA A 114 16.77 12.62 6.81
C ALA A 114 17.06 13.46 5.57
N LEU A 115 17.30 14.76 5.73
CA LEU A 115 17.72 15.65 4.65
C LEU A 115 19.10 15.26 4.12
N ALA A 116 20.05 14.92 5.00
CA ALA A 116 21.37 14.42 4.62
C ALA A 116 21.27 13.10 3.85
N ALA A 117 20.44 12.16 4.30
CA ALA A 117 20.19 10.90 3.60
C ALA A 117 19.46 11.09 2.25
N ALA A 118 18.68 12.18 2.11
CA ALA A 118 17.98 12.51 0.88
C ALA A 118 18.85 13.25 -0.16
N GLN A 119 19.99 13.85 0.24
CA GLN A 119 20.93 14.52 -0.68
C GLN A 119 21.29 13.67 -1.91
N PRO A 120 21.76 12.40 -1.78
CA PRO A 120 22.13 11.61 -2.96
C PRO A 120 20.94 11.31 -3.89
N VAL A 121 19.74 11.13 -3.33
CA VAL A 121 18.52 10.92 -4.14
C VAL A 121 18.14 12.20 -4.89
N ALA A 122 18.31 13.35 -4.25
CA ALA A 122 18.11 14.65 -4.87
C ALA A 122 19.15 14.92 -5.97
N GLU A 123 20.41 14.54 -5.77
CA GLU A 123 21.47 14.63 -6.79
C GLU A 123 21.20 13.72 -7.99
N GLU A 124 20.74 12.48 -7.76
CA GLU A 124 20.32 11.60 -8.84
C GLU A 124 19.11 12.14 -9.59
N ALA A 125 18.11 12.67 -8.88
CA ALA A 125 16.93 13.29 -9.49
C ALA A 125 17.31 14.54 -10.30
N ALA A 126 18.25 15.35 -9.80
CA ALA A 126 18.81 16.50 -10.50
C ALA A 126 19.57 16.06 -11.77
N SER A 127 20.33 14.97 -11.71
CA SER A 127 21.03 14.44 -12.90
C SER A 127 20.06 13.90 -13.96
N ARG A 128 18.95 13.28 -13.54
CA ARG A 128 17.90 12.81 -14.43
C ARG A 128 17.09 13.98 -15.01
N SER A 129 16.89 15.05 -14.22
CA SER A 129 16.17 16.23 -14.67
C SER A 129 17.00 17.11 -15.59
N THR A 130 18.32 17.19 -15.44
CA THR A 130 19.19 17.88 -16.41
C THR A 130 19.20 17.16 -17.76
N ALA A 131 19.20 15.81 -17.77
CA ALA A 131 19.02 15.04 -19.00
C ALA A 131 17.65 15.30 -19.65
N ALA A 132 16.58 15.43 -18.86
CA ALA A 132 15.26 15.79 -19.35
C ALA A 132 15.19 17.23 -19.87
N LEU A 133 15.87 18.18 -19.22
CA LEU A 133 15.97 19.57 -19.65
C LEU A 133 16.83 19.72 -20.90
N ALA A 134 17.90 18.93 -21.05
CA ALA A 134 18.68 18.87 -22.28
C ALA A 134 17.85 18.31 -23.45
N ALA A 135 17.03 17.29 -23.21
CA ALA A 135 16.08 16.78 -24.20
C ALA A 135 14.99 17.81 -24.58
N LEU A 136 14.55 18.64 -23.63
CA LEU A 136 13.62 19.75 -23.89
C LEU A 136 14.28 20.92 -24.65
N ARG A 137 15.59 21.13 -24.46
CA ARG A 137 16.33 22.27 -25.02
C ARG A 137 17.03 21.96 -26.35
N GLY A 138 17.16 20.69 -26.73
CA GLY A 138 17.73 20.26 -28.00
C GLY A 138 17.09 18.98 -28.54
N GLN A 139 16.20 19.13 -29.54
CA GLN A 139 15.84 18.11 -30.53
C GLN A 139 15.16 16.81 -30.06
N VAL A 140 14.18 16.87 -29.14
CA VAL A 140 13.20 15.78 -29.01
C VAL A 140 11.81 16.35 -29.25
N SER A 141 11.17 15.90 -30.34
CA SER A 141 9.81 16.32 -30.67
C SER A 141 8.86 15.90 -29.55
N ALA A 142 7.90 16.76 -29.17
CA ALA A 142 6.91 16.46 -28.14
C ALA A 142 6.20 15.11 -28.34
N LYS A 143 6.12 14.64 -29.60
CA LYS A 143 5.59 13.31 -29.96
C LYS A 143 6.43 12.15 -29.42
N GLU A 144 7.76 12.26 -29.42
CA GLU A 144 8.66 11.19 -28.96
C GLU A 144 8.62 11.06 -27.44
N VAL A 145 8.58 12.19 -26.72
CA VAL A 145 8.35 12.21 -25.27
C VAL A 145 7.00 11.58 -24.93
N GLN A 146 5.94 11.93 -25.66
CA GLN A 146 4.61 11.37 -25.44
C GLN A 146 4.55 9.87 -25.75
N GLN A 147 5.32 9.39 -26.73
CA GLN A 147 5.40 7.97 -27.09
C GLN A 147 6.20 7.17 -26.06
N LEU A 148 7.27 7.74 -25.49
CA LEU A 148 8.01 7.15 -24.37
C LEU A 148 7.17 7.09 -23.08
N VAL A 149 6.45 8.16 -22.75
CA VAL A 149 5.54 8.21 -21.59
C VAL A 149 4.43 7.18 -21.76
N LYS A 150 3.78 7.09 -22.94
CA LYS A 150 2.77 6.07 -23.22
C LYS A 150 3.32 4.64 -23.09
N ARG A 151 4.58 4.41 -23.48
CA ARG A 151 5.23 3.09 -23.37
C ARG A 151 5.55 2.73 -21.92
N HIS A 152 6.01 3.69 -21.12
CA HIS A 152 6.26 3.50 -19.69
C HIS A 152 4.97 3.34 -18.87
N GLU A 153 3.93 4.11 -19.20
CA GLU A 153 2.64 4.05 -18.52
C GLU A 153 1.94 2.70 -18.75
N ARG A 154 2.06 2.13 -19.96
CA ARG A 154 1.60 0.76 -20.23
C ARG A 154 2.34 -0.28 -19.38
N ARG A 155 3.66 -0.14 -19.20
CA ARG A 155 4.47 -1.04 -18.36
C ARG A 155 4.19 -0.88 -16.86
N SER A 156 4.01 0.35 -16.39
CA SER A 156 3.78 0.62 -14.97
C SER A 156 2.39 0.17 -14.51
N ARG A 157 1.37 0.31 -15.37
CA ARG A 157 0.02 -0.19 -15.11
C ARG A 157 -0.02 -1.73 -15.08
N ALA A 158 0.66 -2.40 -16.01
CA ALA A 158 0.75 -3.86 -16.02
C ALA A 158 1.45 -4.41 -14.77
N GLY A 159 2.54 -3.79 -14.33
CA GLY A 159 3.26 -4.20 -13.12
C GLY A 159 2.45 -3.99 -11.83
N ARG A 160 1.67 -2.91 -11.73
CA ARG A 160 0.76 -2.69 -10.58
C ARG A 160 -0.43 -3.65 -10.59
N ALA A 161 -1.06 -3.87 -11.74
CA ALA A 161 -2.16 -4.82 -11.87
C ALA A 161 -1.73 -6.24 -11.47
N PHE A 162 -0.55 -6.67 -11.92
CA PHE A 162 0.00 -7.98 -11.54
C PHE A 162 0.22 -8.10 -10.03
N LYS A 163 0.75 -7.07 -9.37
CA LYS A 163 0.92 -7.06 -7.91
C LYS A 163 -0.41 -7.17 -7.16
N VAL A 164 -1.43 -6.44 -7.61
CA VAL A 164 -2.76 -6.49 -6.98
C VAL A 164 -3.39 -7.88 -7.17
N VAL A 165 -3.34 -8.43 -8.38
CA VAL A 165 -3.86 -9.77 -8.67
C VAL A 165 -3.14 -10.84 -7.84
N ALA A 166 -1.82 -10.73 -7.67
CA ALA A 166 -1.05 -11.65 -6.84
C ALA A 166 -1.46 -11.59 -5.36
N VAL A 167 -1.67 -10.40 -4.80
CA VAL A 167 -2.13 -10.23 -3.41
C VAL A 167 -3.54 -10.77 -3.22
N VAL A 168 -4.47 -10.43 -4.12
CA VAL A 168 -5.85 -10.92 -4.06
C VAL A 168 -5.90 -12.44 -4.22
N GLY A 169 -5.11 -13.01 -5.14
CA GLY A 169 -4.98 -14.45 -5.31
C GLY A 169 -4.45 -15.14 -4.06
N ALA A 170 -3.42 -14.59 -3.43
CA ALA A 170 -2.88 -15.13 -2.18
C ALA A 170 -3.91 -15.08 -1.04
N LEU A 171 -4.66 -13.98 -0.91
CA LEU A 171 -5.74 -13.85 0.08
C LEU A 171 -6.87 -14.84 -0.18
N ALA A 172 -7.29 -14.99 -1.44
CA ALA A 172 -8.35 -15.92 -1.82
C ALA A 172 -7.97 -17.38 -1.53
N VAL A 173 -6.72 -17.77 -1.86
CA VAL A 173 -6.21 -19.12 -1.56
C VAL A 173 -6.11 -19.34 -0.05
N GLY A 174 -5.63 -18.35 0.71
CA GLY A 174 -5.55 -18.42 2.17
C GLY A 174 -6.93 -18.56 2.82
N ALA A 175 -7.91 -17.77 2.38
CA ALA A 175 -9.28 -17.84 2.86
C ALA A 175 -9.94 -19.19 2.53
N TYR A 176 -9.72 -19.72 1.32
CA TYR A 176 -10.23 -21.03 0.92
C TYR A 176 -9.62 -22.17 1.75
N ALA A 177 -8.31 -22.13 2.00
CA ALA A 177 -7.65 -23.14 2.83
C ALA A 177 -8.16 -23.10 4.29
N ALA A 178 -8.35 -21.91 4.86
CA ALA A 178 -8.90 -21.74 6.20
C ALA A 178 -10.36 -22.22 6.28
N TRP A 179 -11.18 -21.89 5.28
CA TRP A 179 -12.56 -22.37 5.20
C TRP A 179 -12.65 -23.88 5.01
N ARG A 180 -11.83 -24.46 4.14
CA ARG A 180 -11.80 -25.91 3.91
C ARG A 180 -11.31 -26.67 5.14
N TRP A 181 -10.34 -26.12 5.88
CA TRP A 181 -9.90 -26.68 7.17
C TRP A 181 -11.01 -26.61 8.23
N TRP A 182 -11.74 -25.50 8.28
CA TRP A 182 -12.89 -25.33 9.17
C TRP A 182 -14.04 -26.29 8.82
N ASP A 183 -14.35 -26.45 7.53
CA ASP A 183 -15.36 -27.38 7.01
C ASP A 183 -15.02 -28.84 7.39
N GLN A 184 -13.75 -29.21 7.29
CA GLN A 184 -13.26 -30.51 7.72
C GLN A 184 -13.35 -30.72 9.25
N GLN A 185 -13.36 -29.65 10.05
CA GLN A 185 -13.61 -29.68 11.50
C GLN A 185 -15.11 -29.59 11.86
N SER A 186 -15.96 -29.09 10.96
CA SER A 186 -17.38 -28.78 11.24
C SER A 186 -18.36 -29.89 10.85
N ASN A 187 -17.95 -30.82 9.98
CA ASN A 187 -18.66 -32.07 9.72
C ASN A 187 -17.75 -33.27 9.98
N PRO A 188 -17.53 -33.66 11.24
CA PRO A 188 -16.85 -34.91 11.50
C PRO A 188 -17.95 -35.97 11.65
N ASP A 189 -17.69 -37.18 11.13
CA ASP A 189 -18.64 -38.30 10.93
C ASP A 189 -19.31 -38.84 12.22
N TRP A 190 -19.25 -38.08 13.32
CA TRP A 190 -20.01 -38.27 14.56
C TRP A 190 -21.37 -37.53 14.57
N LEU A 191 -21.68 -36.71 13.57
CA LEU A 191 -23.02 -36.11 13.39
C LEU A 191 -23.94 -36.92 12.45
N VAL A 192 -23.53 -38.14 12.12
CA VAL A 192 -24.42 -39.17 11.57
C VAL A 192 -24.53 -40.23 12.65
N GLU A 193 -25.73 -40.40 13.20
CA GLU A 193 -26.03 -41.48 14.12
C GLU A 193 -25.63 -42.83 13.47
N PRO A 194 -24.74 -43.64 14.09
CA PRO A 194 -24.78 -45.06 13.82
C PRO A 194 -26.19 -45.54 14.21
N PRO A 195 -26.91 -46.28 13.34
CA PRO A 195 -28.24 -46.77 13.69
C PRO A 195 -28.16 -47.49 15.04
N ALA A 196 -28.97 -47.02 16.00
CA ALA A 196 -28.98 -47.52 17.36
C ALA A 196 -29.22 -49.04 17.36
N ALA A 197 -28.20 -49.80 17.76
CA ALA A 197 -28.36 -51.17 18.16
C ALA A 197 -29.01 -51.19 19.55
N THR A 198 -30.29 -51.54 19.61
CA THR A 198 -30.95 -52.07 20.81
C THR A 198 -32.10 -52.95 20.30
N GLU A 199 -31.79 -54.19 19.95
CA GLU A 199 -32.18 -55.41 20.68
C GLU A 199 -33.71 -55.53 20.78
N LEU A 200 -34.35 -56.57 20.22
CA LEU A 200 -34.46 -57.86 20.89
C LEU A 200 -34.91 -58.97 19.91
N SER A 201 -34.29 -60.15 20.06
CA SER A 201 -34.89 -61.48 19.91
C SER A 201 -35.42 -61.90 18.52
N HIS A 202 -34.66 -62.73 17.83
CA HIS A 202 -34.89 -64.18 17.75
C HIS A 202 -34.14 -64.74 16.54
N GLU A 203 -33.35 -65.76 16.82
CA GLU A 203 -32.74 -66.69 15.89
C GLU A 203 -33.73 -67.09 14.77
N ARG A 204 -33.54 -66.60 13.54
CA ARG A 204 -33.92 -67.35 12.34
C ARG A 204 -33.26 -66.83 11.08
N GLU A 205 -32.74 -67.78 10.32
CA GLU A 205 -32.19 -67.65 8.98
C GLU A 205 -33.05 -66.75 8.06
N PRO A 206 -32.44 -66.07 7.06
CA PRO A 206 -33.19 -65.33 6.07
C PRO A 206 -33.97 -66.31 5.18
N ALA A 207 -35.24 -66.56 5.53
CA ALA A 207 -36.22 -67.12 4.61
C ALA A 207 -36.37 -66.14 3.45
N SER A 208 -35.94 -66.58 2.27
CA SER A 208 -35.96 -65.79 1.06
C SER A 208 -37.41 -65.50 0.65
N PHE A 209 -37.62 -64.34 0.03
CA PHE A 209 -38.90 -63.94 -0.58
C PHE A 209 -39.46 -65.01 -1.55
N ASP A 210 -38.62 -65.90 -2.06
CA ASP A 210 -39.01 -67.00 -2.94
C ASP A 210 -39.76 -68.12 -2.20
N ASP A 211 -39.48 -68.36 -0.91
CA ASP A 211 -40.20 -69.37 -0.11
C ASP A 211 -41.61 -68.89 0.29
N GLU A 212 -41.77 -67.58 0.53
CA GLU A 212 -43.06 -66.97 0.85
C GLU A 212 -43.98 -66.93 -0.37
N LEU A 213 -43.42 -66.73 -1.58
CA LEU A 213 -44.16 -66.83 -2.84
C LEU A 213 -44.61 -68.29 -3.11
N ALA A 214 -43.74 -69.26 -2.88
CA ALA A 214 -44.04 -70.68 -3.06
C ALA A 214 -45.08 -71.21 -2.06
N ALA A 215 -45.12 -70.68 -0.84
CA ALA A 215 -46.17 -70.99 0.14
C ALA A 215 -47.54 -70.45 -0.30
N LYS A 216 -47.58 -69.22 -0.84
CA LYS A 216 -48.83 -68.59 -1.30
C LYS A 216 -49.42 -69.27 -2.54
N GLU A 217 -48.60 -69.85 -3.41
CA GLU A 217 -49.06 -70.65 -4.57
C GLU A 217 -49.61 -72.04 -4.17
N ARG A 218 -49.16 -72.61 -3.04
CA ARG A 218 -49.74 -73.85 -2.49
C ARG A 218 -51.05 -73.59 -1.74
N GLU A 219 -51.19 -72.44 -1.11
CA GLU A 219 -52.43 -72.02 -0.45
C GLU A 219 -53.52 -71.63 -1.46
N SER A 220 -53.14 -71.05 -2.61
CA SER A 220 -54.08 -70.74 -3.70
C SER A 220 -54.55 -71.96 -4.50
N SER A 221 -53.74 -73.04 -4.56
CA SER A 221 -54.11 -74.29 -5.25
C SER A 221 -54.87 -75.30 -4.37
N SER A 222 -54.95 -75.08 -3.06
CA SER A 222 -55.67 -75.95 -2.11
C SER A 222 -57.03 -75.40 -1.67
N GLY A 223 -57.43 -74.21 -2.12
CA GLY A 223 -58.74 -73.59 -1.85
C GLY A 223 -59.83 -73.83 -2.91
N THR A 224 -59.55 -74.57 -3.98
CA THR A 224 -60.54 -74.96 -5.01
C THR A 224 -60.79 -76.47 -5.00
N ALA A 225 -61.29 -76.98 -3.87
CA ALA A 225 -61.85 -78.33 -3.74
C ALA A 225 -62.67 -78.45 -2.44
N ASP A 226 -63.88 -77.91 -2.41
CA ASP A 226 -65.10 -78.73 -2.23
C ASP A 226 -66.36 -77.84 -2.18
N GLU A 227 -67.39 -78.44 -2.75
CA GLU A 227 -68.75 -78.00 -3.08
C GLU A 227 -69.68 -77.96 -1.85
#